data_AF-A0A0S2M696-F1
#
_entry.id   AF-A0A0S2M696-F1
#
_cell.length_a   1.000
_cell.length_b   1.000
_cell.length_c   1.000
_cell.angle_alpha   90.00
_cell.angle_beta   90.00
_cell.angle_gamma   90.00
#
_symmetry.space_group_name_H-M   'P 1'
#
loop_
_entity.id
_entity.type
_entity.pdbx_description
1 polymer ?
#
loop_
_entity_poly.entity_id
_entity_poly.type
_entity_poly.pdbx_seq_one_letter_code
_entity_poly.pdbx_strand_id
1 'polypeptide(L)'
;MLNVYNLAYLDQHTDRTLNLLDQAVHKFSQKARSLHRESIALRSEILAKDPNRRVPSCSHSTPKFHMLDHMTFCIRRLGPLNNYTTAFGESEHRRIKCLYSVTNKTQSGAQQLGLRVHEQQVLSRLHREIHGTTQVSQDDHPMMLGEPSYEQPFQMSGNKRQPGYISDLKEKASSFPELKSFGNGLISHLYQRLNPEHDIDGGVSAEHRDMISVANDKLYWHNTLRVFHTKCNMERTYDIINPDVKTLDIMLQAPINNNPRFLHAWVMKMFHMEVYKKKKAGLVTMKDAEKHSLYMVWGKGGTK
;
A
#
# COMPACT_ATOMS: atom_id res chain seq x y z
N MET A 1 -2.55 -16.90 16.58
CA MET A 1 -2.10 -15.87 17.55
C MET A 1 -2.29 -14.52 16.88
N LEU A 2 -3.34 -13.77 17.22
CA LEU A 2 -3.51 -12.41 16.69
C LEU A 2 -2.34 -11.56 17.18
N ASN A 3 -1.65 -10.90 16.25
CA ASN A 3 -0.50 -10.07 16.55
C ASN A 3 -1.00 -8.92 17.45
N VAL A 4 -0.49 -8.82 18.68
CA VAL A 4 -0.98 -7.89 19.72
C VAL A 4 -0.96 -6.44 19.23
N TYR A 5 -0.03 -6.11 18.35
CA TYR A 5 0.06 -4.81 17.69
C TYR A 5 -1.19 -4.46 16.88
N ASN A 6 -1.84 -5.44 16.24
CA ASN A 6 -3.01 -5.20 15.41
C ASN A 6 -4.28 -4.90 16.23
N LEU A 7 -4.32 -5.30 17.52
CA LEU A 7 -5.50 -5.09 18.36
C LEU A 7 -5.66 -3.62 18.79
N ALA A 8 -4.57 -2.88 18.94
CA ALA A 8 -4.60 -1.46 19.31
C ALA A 8 -4.98 -0.53 18.13
N TYR A 9 -4.93 -1.05 16.89
CA TYR A 9 -5.34 -0.34 15.68
C TYR A 9 -6.75 -0.71 15.22
N LEU A 10 -7.55 -1.34 16.09
CA LEU A 10 -8.95 -1.62 15.78
C LEU A 10 -9.75 -0.32 15.85
N ASP A 11 -10.34 0.08 14.72
CA ASP A 11 -11.24 1.24 14.64
C ASP A 11 -12.48 1.10 15.54
N GLN A 12 -12.86 -0.13 15.89
CA GLN A 12 -13.94 -0.43 16.85
C GLN A 12 -13.45 -1.41 17.92
N HIS A 13 -13.29 -0.89 19.13
CA HIS A 13 -13.02 -1.70 20.30
C HIS A 13 -14.32 -2.18 20.94
N THR A 14 -14.51 -3.50 21.00
CA THR A 14 -15.49 -4.13 21.88
C THR A 14 -14.89 -4.39 23.26
N ASP A 15 -15.72 -4.56 24.30
CA ASP A 15 -15.25 -4.94 25.63
C ASP A 15 -14.37 -6.19 25.61
N ARG A 16 -14.70 -7.15 24.74
CA ARG A 16 -13.88 -8.35 24.52
C ARG A 16 -12.49 -8.00 24.01
N THR A 17 -12.38 -7.14 22.98
CA THR A 17 -11.08 -6.74 22.43
C THR A 17 -10.26 -5.90 23.41
N LEU A 18 -10.90 -5.04 24.20
CA LEU A 18 -10.23 -4.26 25.25
C LEU A 18 -9.70 -5.17 26.35
N ASN A 19 -10.48 -6.16 26.79
CA ASN A 19 -10.02 -7.13 27.78
C ASN A 19 -8.83 -7.96 27.28
N LEU A 20 -8.82 -8.34 26.01
CA LEU A 20 -7.67 -9.02 25.39
C LEU A 20 -6.43 -8.12 25.32
N LEU A 21 -6.61 -6.85 24.96
CA LEU A 21 -5.52 -5.87 24.94
C LEU A 21 -4.96 -5.63 26.35
N ASP A 22 -5.83 -5.48 27.36
CA ASP A 22 -5.46 -5.35 28.77
C ASP A 22 -4.61 -6.54 29.25
N GLN A 23 -5.06 -7.77 28.97
CA GLN A 23 -4.32 -8.98 29.32
C GLN A 23 -2.95 -9.03 28.62
N ALA A 24 -2.89 -8.64 27.35
CA ALA A 24 -1.64 -8.64 26.59
C ALA A 24 -0.65 -7.59 27.12
N VAL A 25 -1.12 -6.36 27.36
CA VAL A 25 -0.33 -5.26 27.94
C VAL A 25 0.16 -5.64 29.34
N HIS A 26 -0.67 -6.29 30.14
CA HIS A 26 -0.29 -6.75 31.48
C HIS A 26 0.80 -7.82 31.44
N LYS A 27 0.67 -8.82 30.55
CA LYS A 27 1.71 -9.85 30.31
C LYS A 27 3.01 -9.24 29.81
N PHE A 28 2.93 -8.31 28.85
CA PHE A 28 4.10 -7.58 28.36
C PHE A 28 4.79 -6.81 29.49
N SER A 29 4.02 -6.09 30.31
CA SER A 29 4.54 -5.32 31.44
C SER A 29 5.23 -6.20 32.48
N GLN A 30 4.68 -7.38 32.78
CA GLN A 30 5.33 -8.36 33.66
C GLN A 30 6.66 -8.85 33.08
N LYS A 31 6.69 -9.20 31.80
CA LYS A 31 7.93 -9.66 31.14
C LYS A 31 8.97 -8.56 31.08
N ALA A 32 8.59 -7.32 30.75
CA ALA A 32 9.47 -6.17 30.75
C ALA A 32 10.08 -5.91 32.14
N ARG A 33 9.30 -6.02 33.22
CA ARG A 33 9.80 -5.91 34.61
C ARG A 33 10.75 -7.05 35.00
N SER A 34 10.52 -8.28 34.52
CA SER A 34 11.46 -9.40 34.71
C SER A 34 12.80 -9.10 34.06
N LEU A 35 12.77 -8.75 32.77
CA LEU A 35 13.97 -8.42 32.00
C LEU A 35 14.72 -7.24 32.59
N HIS A 36 14.01 -6.24 33.13
CA HIS A 36 14.65 -5.12 33.81
C HIS A 36 15.42 -5.58 35.07
N ARG A 37 14.83 -6.44 35.90
CA ARG A 37 15.50 -7.00 37.08
C ARG A 37 16.72 -7.82 36.70
N GLU A 38 16.59 -8.67 35.68
CA GLU A 38 17.72 -9.44 35.12
C GLU A 38 18.83 -8.50 34.60
N SER A 39 18.48 -7.41 33.92
CA SER A 39 19.46 -6.43 33.42
C SER A 39 20.20 -5.71 34.55
N ILE A 40 19.54 -5.42 35.67
CA ILE A 40 20.17 -4.79 36.84
C ILE A 40 21.16 -5.76 37.49
N ALA A 41 20.77 -7.03 37.66
CA ALA A 41 21.63 -8.06 38.22
C ALA A 41 22.91 -8.27 37.37
N LEU A 42 22.74 -8.42 36.05
CA LEU A 42 23.86 -8.51 35.12
C LEU A 42 24.76 -7.27 35.16
N ARG A 43 24.16 -6.08 35.28
CA ARG A 43 24.93 -4.83 35.39
C ARG A 43 25.75 -4.78 36.68
N SER A 44 25.20 -5.23 37.82
CA SER A 44 25.97 -5.31 39.07
C SER A 44 27.13 -6.30 38.97
N GLU A 45 26.94 -7.45 38.32
CA GLU A 45 28.01 -8.44 38.10
C GLU A 45 29.12 -7.90 37.19
N ILE A 46 28.77 -7.18 36.12
CA ILE A 46 29.74 -6.58 35.21
C ILE A 46 30.57 -5.51 35.91
N LEU A 47 29.91 -4.63 36.68
CA LEU A 47 30.59 -3.56 37.43
C LEU A 47 31.45 -4.11 38.58
N ALA A 48 31.08 -5.25 39.17
CA ALA A 48 31.91 -5.93 40.16
C ALA A 48 33.21 -6.49 39.56
N LYS A 49 33.19 -6.90 38.27
CA LYS A 49 34.38 -7.38 37.55
C LYS A 49 35.25 -6.26 36.98
N ASP A 50 34.63 -5.19 36.48
CA ASP A 50 35.32 -4.02 35.95
C ASP A 50 34.54 -2.75 36.31
N PRO A 51 34.94 -2.03 37.38
CA PRO A 51 34.22 -0.85 37.85
C PRO A 51 34.30 0.33 36.87
N ASN A 52 35.27 0.34 35.94
CA ASN A 52 35.42 1.40 34.95
C ASN A 52 34.64 1.14 33.65
N ARG A 53 34.02 -0.05 33.52
CA ARG A 53 33.27 -0.42 32.32
C ARG A 53 31.98 0.38 32.19
N ARG A 54 31.81 1.08 31.06
CA ARG A 54 30.55 1.75 30.73
C ARG A 54 29.47 0.74 30.36
N VAL A 55 28.51 0.53 31.26
CA VAL A 55 27.31 -0.28 31.00
C VAL A 55 26.12 0.64 30.73
N PRO A 56 25.44 0.52 29.58
CA PRO A 56 24.24 1.30 29.28
C PRO A 56 23.13 1.05 30.32
N SER A 57 22.54 2.13 30.84
CA SER A 57 21.34 2.04 31.67
C SER A 57 20.08 2.13 30.81
N CYS A 58 19.19 1.13 30.89
CA CYS A 58 17.87 1.24 30.28
C CYS A 58 16.86 1.73 31.33
N SER A 59 16.20 2.85 31.08
CA SER A 59 15.04 3.31 31.86
C SER A 59 13.77 2.82 31.18
N HIS A 60 13.00 1.98 31.86
CA HIS A 60 11.70 1.46 31.39
C HIS A 60 10.51 2.08 32.12
N SER A 61 10.74 3.03 33.04
CA SER A 61 9.69 3.65 33.86
C SER A 61 8.95 4.78 33.15
N THR A 62 9.45 5.24 32.00
CA THR A 62 8.87 6.36 31.25
C THR A 62 8.08 5.83 30.05
N PRO A 63 6.74 5.71 30.15
CA PRO A 63 5.93 5.44 28.98
C PRO A 63 6.10 6.58 27.98
N LYS A 64 6.34 6.25 26.71
CA LYS A 64 6.43 7.25 25.66
C LYS A 64 5.03 7.70 25.26
N PHE A 65 4.89 8.93 24.79
CA PHE A 65 3.58 9.49 24.43
C PHE A 65 2.84 8.65 23.37
N HIS A 66 3.58 8.02 22.45
CA HIS A 66 3.06 7.07 21.45
C HIS A 66 2.73 5.68 22.02
N MET A 67 2.62 5.53 23.35
CA MET A 67 2.15 4.32 24.03
C MET A 67 0.71 4.51 24.54
N LEU A 68 0.20 5.74 24.52
CA LEU A 68 -1.17 6.07 24.94
C LEU A 68 -2.23 5.37 24.06
N ASP A 69 -1.90 5.10 22.80
CA ASP A 69 -2.69 4.31 21.84
C ASP A 69 -2.81 2.83 22.24
N HIS A 70 -1.90 2.31 23.05
CA HIS A 70 -1.90 0.92 23.51
C HIS A 70 -2.49 0.76 24.92
N MET A 71 -2.92 1.85 25.56
CA MET A 71 -3.49 1.83 26.91
C MET A 71 -5.02 1.80 26.83
N THR A 72 -5.65 0.72 27.31
CA THR A 72 -7.11 0.55 27.31
C THR A 72 -7.85 1.66 28.07
N PHE A 73 -7.26 2.20 29.14
CA PHE A 73 -7.80 3.35 29.87
C PHE A 73 -7.90 4.60 28.99
N CYS A 74 -6.87 4.86 28.16
CA CYS A 74 -6.87 5.97 27.22
C CYS A 74 -7.93 5.77 26.13
N ILE A 75 -8.04 4.55 25.60
CA ILE A 75 -9.06 4.18 24.60
C ILE A 75 -10.48 4.36 25.16
N ARG A 76 -10.74 3.95 26.41
CA ARG A 76 -12.05 4.12 27.07
C ARG A 76 -12.40 5.58 27.34
N ARG A 77 -11.40 6.42 27.67
CA ARG A 77 -11.61 7.81 28.06
C ARG A 77 -11.71 8.77 26.87
N LEU A 78 -10.92 8.54 25.83
CA LEU A 78 -10.77 9.43 24.68
C LEU A 78 -11.51 8.91 23.44
N GLY A 79 -11.97 7.65 23.46
CA GLY A 79 -12.59 6.98 22.33
C GLY A 79 -11.57 6.21 21.46
N PRO A 80 -12.05 5.47 20.44
CA PRO A 80 -11.16 4.95 19.39
C PRO A 80 -10.41 6.12 18.72
N LEU A 81 -9.21 5.88 18.17
CA LEU A 81 -8.31 6.89 17.61
C LEU A 81 -8.82 7.58 16.31
N ASN A 82 -10.14 7.58 16.07
CA ASN A 82 -10.75 8.15 14.87
C ASN A 82 -10.50 9.67 14.74
N ASN A 83 -10.35 10.39 15.86
CA ASN A 83 -10.24 11.86 15.88
C ASN A 83 -8.87 12.41 16.32
N TYR A 84 -7.91 11.56 16.69
CA TYR A 84 -6.55 11.98 17.03
C TYR A 84 -5.56 10.87 16.68
N THR A 85 -4.42 11.24 16.10
CA THR A 85 -3.42 10.28 15.63
C THR A 85 -2.10 10.44 16.38
N THR A 86 -1.55 9.34 16.88
CA THR A 86 -0.16 9.30 17.38
C THR A 86 0.85 9.27 16.23
N ALA A 87 0.41 9.13 14.97
CA ALA A 87 1.29 9.03 13.81
C ALA A 87 2.18 10.27 13.62
N PHE A 88 1.69 11.48 13.92
CA PHE A 88 2.53 12.68 13.91
C PHE A 88 3.64 12.59 14.96
N GLY A 89 3.29 12.21 16.19
CA GLY A 89 4.26 12.04 17.27
C GLY A 89 5.25 10.90 17.00
N GLU A 90 4.78 9.79 16.42
CA GLU A 90 5.62 8.66 16.05
C GLU A 90 6.55 9.00 14.88
N SER A 91 6.05 9.70 13.86
CA SER A 91 6.82 10.19 12.72
C SER A 91 7.93 11.13 13.18
N GLU A 92 7.61 12.13 14.01
CA GLU A 92 8.62 13.03 14.57
C GLU A 92 9.60 12.30 15.48
N HIS A 93 9.14 11.31 16.26
CA HIS A 93 10.03 10.50 17.10
C HIS A 93 10.96 9.60 16.27
N ARG A 94 10.50 9.05 15.14
CA ARG A 94 11.34 8.34 14.17
C ARG A 94 12.35 9.29 13.54
N ARG A 95 11.89 10.45 13.05
CA ARG A 95 12.73 11.50 12.43
C ARG A 95 13.85 11.93 13.37
N ILE A 96 13.50 12.32 14.61
CA ILE A 96 14.47 12.76 15.62
C ILE A 96 15.45 11.66 15.98
N LYS A 97 15.02 10.39 16.08
CA LYS A 97 15.93 9.26 16.33
C LYS A 97 16.90 9.01 15.19
N CYS A 98 16.45 9.12 13.94
CA CYS A 98 17.32 9.04 12.76
C CYS A 98 18.33 10.18 12.73
N LEU A 99 17.93 11.40 13.10
CA LEU A 99 18.87 12.52 13.21
C LEU A 99 19.83 12.34 14.39
N TYR A 100 19.37 11.80 15.50
CA TYR A 100 20.20 11.54 16.67
C TYR A 100 21.25 10.45 16.42
N SER A 101 20.93 9.43 15.61
CA SER A 101 21.86 8.33 15.32
C SER A 101 23.15 8.80 14.63
N VAL A 102 23.06 9.89 13.85
CA VAL A 102 24.19 10.51 13.13
C VAL A 102 24.91 11.61 13.92
N THR A 103 24.51 11.87 15.18
CA THR A 103 25.23 12.81 16.07
C THR A 103 26.38 12.11 16.81
N ASN A 104 27.33 12.90 17.34
CA ASN A 104 28.43 12.37 18.16
C ASN A 104 27.97 11.98 19.58
N LYS A 105 26.67 12.13 19.91
CA LYS A 105 26.06 11.74 21.21
C LYS A 105 26.79 12.30 22.44
N THR A 106 27.43 13.47 22.29
CA THR A 106 28.11 14.20 23.37
C THR A 106 27.10 15.06 24.15
N GLN A 107 27.54 15.76 25.20
CA GLN A 107 26.68 16.70 25.96
C GLN A 107 26.08 17.82 25.09
N SER A 108 26.72 18.13 23.95
CA SER A 108 26.21 19.05 22.92
C SER A 108 25.23 18.39 21.93
N GLY A 109 24.78 17.15 22.17
CA GLY A 109 23.95 16.38 21.24
C GLY A 109 22.62 17.04 20.91
N ALA A 110 22.03 17.77 21.87
CA ALA A 110 20.80 18.54 21.63
C ALA A 110 21.03 19.72 20.67
N GLN A 111 22.17 20.40 20.76
CA GLN A 111 22.54 21.48 19.83
C GLN A 111 22.80 20.92 18.43
N GLN A 112 23.55 19.83 18.31
CA GLN A 112 23.81 19.16 17.03
C GLN A 112 22.50 18.71 16.36
N LEU A 113 21.57 18.15 17.14
CA LEU A 113 20.24 17.78 16.66
C LEU A 113 19.46 19.01 16.16
N GLY A 114 19.51 20.12 16.90
CA GLY A 114 18.89 21.39 16.49
C GLY A 114 19.42 21.91 15.16
N LEU A 115 20.75 21.90 14.97
CA LEU A 115 21.38 22.25 13.69
C LEU A 115 20.90 21.35 12.54
N ARG A 116 20.84 20.04 12.74
CA ARG A 116 20.36 19.10 11.72
C ARG A 116 18.90 19.33 11.33
N VAL A 117 18.03 19.62 12.32
CA VAL A 117 16.63 19.97 12.05
C VAL A 117 16.56 21.27 11.23
N HIS A 118 17.40 22.25 11.56
CA HIS A 118 17.48 23.51 10.82
C HIS A 118 17.98 23.31 9.39
N GLU A 119 19.05 22.54 9.19
CA GLU A 119 19.56 22.16 7.86
C GLU A 119 18.47 21.48 7.02
N GLN A 120 17.73 20.52 7.58
CA GLN A 120 16.60 19.89 6.87
C GLN A 120 15.49 20.87 6.49
N GLN A 121 15.17 21.83 7.37
CA GLN A 121 14.18 22.87 7.06
C GLN A 121 14.67 23.79 5.95
N VAL A 122 15.94 24.20 5.96
CA VAL A 122 16.55 25.02 4.93
C VAL A 122 16.58 24.26 3.60
N LEU A 123 17.04 23.02 3.58
CA LEU A 123 17.01 22.17 2.39
C LEU A 123 15.58 21.95 1.86
N SER A 124 14.59 21.79 2.75
CA SER A 124 13.19 21.64 2.33
C SER A 124 12.62 22.93 1.74
N ARG A 125 13.04 24.10 2.26
CA ARG A 125 12.68 25.42 1.71
C ARG A 125 13.36 25.63 0.36
N LEU A 126 14.67 25.39 0.27
CA LEU A 126 15.45 25.50 -0.96
C LEU A 126 14.94 24.53 -2.03
N HIS A 127 14.61 23.29 -1.66
CA HIS A 127 13.94 22.34 -2.55
C HIS A 127 12.59 22.89 -3.02
N ARG A 128 11.77 23.46 -2.12
CA ARG A 128 10.50 24.08 -2.52
C ARG A 128 10.69 25.32 -3.39
N GLU A 129 11.76 26.08 -3.22
CA GLU A 129 12.07 27.26 -4.02
C GLU A 129 12.61 26.87 -5.41
N ILE A 130 13.53 25.89 -5.48
CA ILE A 130 14.05 25.32 -6.73
C ILE A 130 12.94 24.62 -7.50
N HIS A 131 12.11 23.80 -6.85
CA HIS A 131 10.98 23.12 -7.47
C HIS A 131 9.71 23.99 -7.56
N GLY A 132 9.72 25.18 -6.94
CA GLY A 132 8.66 26.18 -7.06
C GLY A 132 8.93 27.19 -8.18
N THR A 133 10.19 27.34 -8.62
CA THR A 133 10.61 28.19 -9.75
C THR A 133 11.01 27.40 -10.99
N THR A 134 11.39 26.13 -10.84
CA THR A 134 11.16 25.16 -11.91
C THR A 134 9.64 25.15 -12.06
N GLN A 135 9.13 25.83 -13.08
CA GLN A 135 8.00 25.27 -13.79
C GLN A 135 8.42 23.83 -14.06
N VAL A 136 7.98 22.93 -13.18
CA VAL A 136 7.58 21.61 -13.58
C VAL A 136 6.80 21.91 -14.86
N SER A 137 7.43 21.63 -16.01
CA SER A 137 6.71 21.49 -17.25
C SER A 137 5.40 20.85 -16.86
N GLN A 138 4.28 21.55 -17.09
CA GLN A 138 2.94 21.18 -16.65
C GLN A 138 2.46 19.88 -17.32
N ASP A 139 3.24 18.82 -17.22
CA ASP A 139 2.84 17.43 -17.19
C ASP A 139 2.53 16.99 -15.74
N ASP A 140 2.56 17.90 -14.77
CA ASP A 140 1.62 17.88 -13.64
C ASP A 140 0.22 18.18 -14.18
N HIS A 141 -0.35 17.20 -14.88
CA HIS A 141 -1.80 17.19 -15.08
C HIS A 141 -2.45 17.24 -13.69
N PRO A 142 -3.38 18.18 -13.42
CA PRO A 142 -4.32 18.02 -12.33
C PRO A 142 -4.87 16.60 -12.46
N MET A 143 -4.87 15.81 -11.38
CA MET A 143 -5.54 14.51 -11.29
C MET A 143 -6.69 14.48 -12.31
N MET A 144 -6.50 13.85 -13.48
CA MET A 144 -7.50 13.83 -14.59
C MET A 144 -8.69 12.92 -14.24
N LEU A 145 -8.81 12.62 -12.96
CA LEU A 145 -9.91 11.98 -12.31
C LEU A 145 -10.73 13.12 -11.73
N GLY A 146 -11.93 13.32 -12.28
CA GLY A 146 -12.89 14.30 -11.78
C GLY A 146 -13.27 14.04 -10.31
N GLU A 147 -14.34 14.66 -9.84
CA GLU A 147 -14.80 14.43 -8.48
C GLU A 147 -14.93 12.94 -8.17
N PRO A 148 -14.54 12.51 -6.95
CA PRO A 148 -14.64 11.11 -6.56
C PRO A 148 -16.11 10.66 -6.64
N SER A 149 -16.39 9.71 -7.54
CA SER A 149 -17.70 9.07 -7.61
C SER A 149 -17.80 8.00 -6.53
N TYR A 150 -18.51 8.32 -5.45
CA TYR A 150 -18.71 7.42 -4.31
C TYR A 150 -19.65 6.24 -4.61
N GLU A 151 -20.22 6.15 -5.81
CA GLU A 151 -21.02 4.99 -6.23
C GLU A 151 -20.15 3.89 -6.83
N GLN A 152 -19.02 4.27 -7.46
CA GLN A 152 -18.16 3.34 -8.17
C GLN A 152 -17.12 2.70 -7.23
N PRO A 153 -16.76 1.43 -7.43
CA PRO A 153 -15.74 0.76 -6.61
C PRO A 153 -14.32 1.26 -6.90
N PHE A 154 -14.08 1.80 -8.08
CA PHE A 154 -12.81 2.41 -8.47
C PHE A 154 -13.02 3.50 -9.53
N GLN A 155 -12.02 4.35 -9.72
CA GLN A 155 -12.01 5.39 -10.74
C GLN A 155 -10.62 5.44 -11.40
N MET A 156 -10.60 5.30 -12.71
CA MET A 156 -9.42 5.45 -13.58
C MET A 156 -9.78 6.42 -14.70
N SER A 157 -8.81 7.11 -15.28
CA SER A 157 -9.10 8.08 -16.34
C SER A 157 -9.67 7.37 -17.58
N GLY A 158 -10.67 7.97 -18.23
CA GLY A 158 -11.18 7.53 -19.53
C GLY A 158 -10.42 8.15 -20.71
N ASN A 159 -9.33 8.88 -20.44
CA ASN A 159 -8.63 9.65 -21.45
C ASN A 159 -7.84 8.74 -22.41
N LYS A 160 -7.87 9.06 -23.69
CA LYS A 160 -7.24 8.33 -24.80
C LYS A 160 -5.88 8.92 -25.25
N ARG A 161 -5.30 9.83 -24.47
CA ARG A 161 -4.07 10.58 -24.79
C ARG A 161 -2.81 9.72 -24.96
N GLN A 162 -2.70 8.62 -24.22
CA GLN A 162 -1.52 7.74 -24.28
C GLN A 162 -1.85 6.38 -24.89
N PRO A 163 -2.05 6.30 -26.23
CA PRO A 163 -2.32 5.03 -26.88
C PRO A 163 -1.07 4.14 -26.91
N GLY A 164 -1.24 2.85 -26.65
CA GLY A 164 -0.30 1.79 -26.94
C GLY A 164 -0.95 0.77 -27.86
N TYR A 165 -0.18 0.19 -28.77
CA TYR A 165 -0.65 -0.86 -29.68
C TYR A 165 -0.32 -2.24 -29.11
N ILE A 166 -1.26 -3.17 -29.19
CA ILE A 166 -1.04 -4.55 -28.72
C ILE A 166 0.01 -5.23 -29.61
N SER A 167 0.03 -4.92 -30.90
CA SER A 167 1.04 -5.40 -31.84
C SER A 167 2.47 -5.05 -31.38
N ASP A 168 2.74 -3.78 -31.04
CA ASP A 168 4.04 -3.35 -30.51
C ASP A 168 4.42 -4.07 -29.20
N LEU A 169 3.41 -4.35 -28.36
CA LEU A 169 3.62 -5.09 -27.12
C LEU A 169 3.95 -6.55 -27.37
N LYS A 170 3.37 -7.18 -28.40
CA LYS A 170 3.72 -8.55 -28.81
C LYS A 170 5.15 -8.64 -29.34
N GLU A 171 5.61 -7.63 -30.09
CA GLU A 171 7.00 -7.57 -30.53
C GLU A 171 7.96 -7.45 -29.35
N LYS A 172 7.66 -6.55 -28.40
CA LYS A 172 8.42 -6.41 -27.15
C LYS A 172 8.29 -7.66 -26.26
N ALA A 173 7.18 -8.39 -26.31
CA ALA A 173 6.97 -9.62 -25.55
C ALA A 173 7.97 -10.72 -25.88
N SER A 174 8.52 -10.74 -27.10
CA SER A 174 9.60 -11.64 -27.48
C SER A 174 10.84 -11.45 -26.59
N SER A 175 11.06 -10.23 -26.08
CA SER A 175 12.18 -9.88 -25.19
C SER A 175 11.86 -10.03 -23.70
N PHE A 176 10.58 -10.13 -23.31
CA PHE A 176 10.17 -10.16 -21.91
C PHE A 176 9.23 -11.35 -21.62
N PRO A 177 9.68 -12.36 -20.84
CA PRO A 177 8.88 -13.54 -20.52
C PRO A 177 7.51 -13.23 -19.90
N GLU A 178 7.41 -12.16 -19.12
CA GLU A 178 6.17 -11.72 -18.43
C GLU A 178 5.10 -11.19 -19.39
N LEU A 179 5.47 -10.86 -20.63
CA LEU A 179 4.58 -10.37 -21.68
C LEU A 179 4.08 -11.48 -22.60
N LYS A 180 4.59 -12.73 -22.48
CA LYS A 180 4.17 -13.87 -23.32
C LYS A 180 2.68 -14.21 -23.20
N SER A 181 2.07 -13.93 -22.05
CA SER A 181 0.63 -14.15 -21.80
C SER A 181 -0.25 -13.02 -22.33
N PHE A 182 0.32 -11.88 -22.76
CA PHE A 182 -0.43 -10.68 -23.16
C PHE A 182 -1.23 -10.86 -24.46
N GLY A 183 -0.93 -11.86 -25.28
CA GLY A 183 -1.71 -12.18 -26.48
C GLY A 183 -3.00 -12.92 -26.15
N ASN A 184 -3.02 -14.22 -26.43
CA ASN A 184 -4.20 -15.07 -26.21
C ASN A 184 -4.65 -15.11 -24.74
N GLY A 185 -3.74 -14.94 -23.79
CA GLY A 185 -4.08 -14.91 -22.36
C GLY A 185 -4.89 -13.67 -21.98
N LEU A 186 -4.54 -12.50 -22.52
CA LEU A 186 -5.33 -11.28 -22.33
C LEU A 186 -6.73 -11.43 -22.92
N ILE A 187 -6.85 -11.88 -24.17
CA ILE A 187 -8.15 -12.09 -24.81
C ILE A 187 -9.00 -13.12 -24.04
N SER A 188 -8.37 -14.19 -23.54
CA SER A 188 -9.05 -15.18 -22.70
C SER A 188 -9.55 -14.57 -21.39
N HIS A 189 -8.74 -13.73 -20.74
CA HIS A 189 -9.14 -13.02 -19.53
C HIS A 189 -10.29 -12.02 -19.79
N LEU A 190 -10.25 -11.29 -20.90
CA LEU A 190 -11.34 -10.39 -21.30
C LEU A 190 -12.65 -11.15 -21.54
N TYR A 191 -12.58 -12.32 -22.19
CA TYR A 191 -13.75 -13.18 -22.41
C TYR A 191 -14.39 -13.63 -21.08
N GLN A 192 -13.58 -14.14 -20.15
CA GLN A 192 -14.05 -14.56 -18.82
C GLN A 192 -14.68 -13.39 -18.05
N ARG A 193 -14.06 -12.20 -18.10
CA ARG A 193 -14.57 -11.02 -17.42
C ARG A 193 -15.91 -10.52 -17.99
N LEU A 194 -16.15 -10.71 -19.29
CA LEU A 194 -17.40 -10.34 -19.97
C LEU A 194 -18.48 -11.44 -19.93
N ASN A 195 -18.14 -12.64 -19.46
CA ASN A 195 -19.04 -13.78 -19.33
C ASN A 195 -18.79 -14.51 -17.98
N PRO A 196 -19.03 -13.85 -16.83
CA PRO A 196 -18.73 -14.43 -15.52
C PRO A 196 -19.55 -15.69 -15.20
N GLU A 197 -20.69 -15.90 -15.88
CA GLU A 197 -21.53 -17.09 -15.68
C GLU A 197 -21.00 -18.34 -16.39
N HIS A 198 -20.06 -18.18 -17.33
CA HIS A 198 -19.41 -19.28 -18.00
C HIS A 198 -18.11 -19.60 -17.28
N ASP A 199 -18.21 -20.35 -16.18
CA ASP A 199 -17.04 -20.89 -15.48
C ASP A 199 -16.49 -22.07 -16.31
N ILE A 200 -15.63 -21.76 -17.28
CA ILE A 200 -15.09 -22.77 -18.20
C ILE A 200 -13.92 -23.47 -17.55
N ASP A 201 -14.21 -24.59 -16.86
CA ASP A 201 -13.24 -25.46 -16.18
C ASP A 201 -12.14 -26.01 -17.13
N GLY A 202 -12.39 -26.00 -18.44
CA GLY A 202 -11.45 -26.41 -19.50
C GLY A 202 -10.65 -25.28 -20.16
N GLY A 203 -10.78 -24.03 -19.69
CA GLY A 203 -10.12 -22.86 -20.27
C GLY A 203 -10.78 -22.32 -21.56
N VAL A 204 -10.36 -21.14 -21.99
CA VAL A 204 -11.00 -20.42 -23.11
C VAL A 204 -10.53 -20.97 -24.47
N SER A 205 -11.43 -21.65 -25.18
CA SER A 205 -11.26 -22.12 -26.58
C SER A 205 -10.98 -20.99 -27.58
N ALA A 206 -10.45 -21.34 -28.76
CA ALA A 206 -10.19 -20.40 -29.85
C ALA A 206 -11.47 -19.70 -30.35
N GLU A 207 -12.60 -20.41 -30.40
CA GLU A 207 -13.90 -19.84 -30.81
C GLU A 207 -14.36 -18.75 -29.83
N HIS A 208 -14.18 -18.96 -28.53
CA HIS A 208 -14.47 -17.97 -27.50
C HIS A 208 -13.57 -16.74 -27.62
N ARG A 209 -12.30 -16.91 -28.01
CA ARG A 209 -11.37 -15.79 -28.24
C ARG A 209 -11.79 -14.95 -29.44
N ASP A 210 -12.30 -15.58 -30.50
CA ASP A 210 -12.73 -14.87 -31.72
C ASP A 210 -14.02 -14.03 -31.51
N MET A 211 -14.79 -14.34 -30.47
CA MET A 211 -15.92 -13.51 -30.03
C MET A 211 -15.49 -12.17 -29.43
N ILE A 212 -14.22 -12.01 -29.06
CA ILE A 212 -13.67 -10.80 -28.47
C ILE A 212 -12.74 -10.11 -29.45
N SER A 213 -12.97 -8.83 -29.69
CA SER A 213 -12.07 -8.00 -30.51
C SER A 213 -11.75 -6.69 -29.82
N VAL A 214 -10.46 -6.33 -29.78
CA VAL A 214 -10.01 -5.06 -29.22
C VAL A 214 -10.16 -3.97 -30.27
N ALA A 215 -10.77 -2.86 -29.92
CA ALA A 215 -10.99 -1.75 -30.84
C ALA A 215 -9.66 -1.16 -31.32
N ASN A 216 -9.45 -1.15 -32.64
CA ASN A 216 -8.29 -0.55 -33.30
C ASN A 216 -6.93 -1.06 -32.83
N ASP A 217 -6.86 -2.25 -32.21
CA ASP A 217 -5.64 -2.77 -31.58
C ASP A 217 -5.02 -1.84 -30.52
N LYS A 218 -5.83 -0.93 -29.96
CA LYS A 218 -5.39 0.13 -29.04
C LYS A 218 -5.76 -0.18 -27.60
N LEU A 219 -4.80 0.04 -26.72
CA LEU A 219 -5.00 0.28 -25.30
C LEU A 219 -4.53 1.69 -24.94
N TYR A 220 -4.96 2.20 -23.80
CA TYR A 220 -4.55 3.53 -23.36
C TYR A 220 -4.00 3.45 -21.94
N TRP A 221 -2.76 3.90 -21.79
CA TRP A 221 -2.01 3.85 -20.55
C TRP A 221 -2.49 4.89 -19.55
N HIS A 222 -2.44 4.50 -18.28
CA HIS A 222 -2.77 5.35 -17.15
C HIS A 222 -1.75 5.19 -16.04
N ASN A 223 -1.62 6.25 -15.23
CA ASN A 223 -0.69 6.30 -14.11
C ASN A 223 -1.40 6.41 -12.76
N THR A 224 -2.72 6.57 -12.73
CA THR A 224 -3.46 6.81 -11.49
C THR A 224 -4.76 6.04 -11.47
N LEU A 225 -4.92 5.22 -10.42
CA LEU A 225 -6.14 4.51 -10.09
C LEU A 225 -6.56 4.91 -8.67
N ARG A 226 -7.80 5.38 -8.51
CA ARG A 226 -8.44 5.52 -7.21
C ARG A 226 -9.25 4.26 -6.92
N VAL A 227 -9.00 3.62 -5.78
CA VAL A 227 -9.82 2.49 -5.31
C VAL A 227 -10.63 2.99 -4.12
N PHE A 228 -11.95 2.96 -4.24
CA PHE A 228 -12.83 3.39 -3.16
C PHE A 228 -13.02 2.26 -2.16
N HIS A 229 -12.92 2.61 -0.89
CA HIS A 229 -13.20 1.71 0.21
C HIS A 229 -13.99 2.45 1.28
N THR A 230 -14.87 1.72 1.96
CA THR A 230 -15.57 2.25 3.13
C THR A 230 -14.69 2.01 4.34
N LYS A 231 -14.29 3.07 5.02
CA LYS A 231 -13.62 2.95 6.32
C LYS A 231 -14.61 2.43 7.36
N CYS A 232 -14.11 1.90 8.47
CA CYS A 232 -14.97 1.37 9.53
C CYS A 232 -15.86 2.44 10.18
N ASN A 233 -15.52 3.73 10.06
CA ASN A 233 -16.38 4.85 10.45
C ASN A 233 -17.51 5.15 9.45
N MET A 234 -17.76 4.24 8.49
CA MET A 234 -18.76 4.34 7.42
C MET A 234 -18.53 5.50 6.44
N GLU A 235 -17.41 6.21 6.56
CA GLU A 235 -17.00 7.19 5.57
C GLU A 235 -16.41 6.48 4.37
N ARG A 236 -16.87 6.86 3.19
CA ARG A 236 -16.28 6.38 1.95
C ARG A 236 -15.04 7.19 1.65
N THR A 237 -13.92 6.50 1.53
CA THR A 237 -12.63 7.11 1.20
C THR A 237 -11.99 6.36 0.04
N TYR A 238 -10.78 6.75 -0.36
CA TYR A 238 -10.09 6.10 -1.46
C TYR A 238 -8.59 6.05 -1.23
N ASP A 239 -7.98 5.00 -1.77
CA ASP A 239 -6.54 4.90 -1.92
C ASP A 239 -6.15 5.24 -3.36
N ILE A 240 -4.98 5.87 -3.51
CA ILE A 240 -4.41 6.19 -4.81
C ILE A 240 -3.28 5.22 -5.12
N ILE A 241 -3.40 4.50 -6.23
CA ILE A 241 -2.36 3.64 -6.78
C ILE A 241 -1.71 4.39 -7.95
N ASN A 242 -0.41 4.69 -7.81
CA ASN A 242 0.42 5.26 -8.87
C ASN A 242 1.78 4.54 -8.91
N PRO A 243 2.00 3.63 -9.87
CA PRO A 243 3.21 2.82 -9.95
C PRO A 243 4.46 3.63 -10.31
N ASP A 244 4.31 4.80 -10.95
CA ASP A 244 5.45 5.64 -11.35
C ASP A 244 6.03 6.43 -10.16
N VAL A 245 5.20 6.71 -9.15
CA VAL A 245 5.63 7.42 -7.92
C VAL A 245 6.16 6.43 -6.88
N LYS A 246 5.45 5.31 -6.69
CA LYS A 246 5.81 4.29 -5.69
C LYS A 246 5.43 2.91 -6.18
N THR A 247 6.39 1.98 -6.13
CA THR A 247 6.12 0.56 -6.31
C THR A 247 5.14 0.09 -5.24
N LEU A 248 3.97 -0.40 -5.69
CA LEU A 248 2.90 -0.81 -4.80
C LEU A 248 2.71 -2.33 -4.84
N ASP A 249 2.75 -2.92 -3.66
CA ASP A 249 2.42 -4.32 -3.44
C ASP A 249 0.92 -4.41 -3.16
N ILE A 250 0.20 -5.17 -3.99
CA ILE A 250 -1.21 -5.46 -3.79
C ILE A 250 -1.39 -6.88 -3.27
N MET A 251 -2.34 -7.02 -2.35
CA MET A 251 -2.80 -8.31 -1.84
C MET A 251 -4.15 -8.63 -2.47
N LEU A 252 -4.20 -9.76 -3.16
CA LEU A 252 -5.40 -10.27 -3.81
C LEU A 252 -5.90 -11.49 -3.05
N GLN A 253 -7.22 -11.68 -3.00
CA GLN A 253 -7.78 -12.90 -2.44
C GLN A 253 -7.42 -14.09 -3.33
N ALA A 254 -6.79 -15.11 -2.75
CA ALA A 254 -6.49 -16.34 -3.48
C ALA A 254 -7.77 -17.17 -3.66
N PRO A 255 -7.84 -18.06 -4.67
CA PRO A 255 -8.91 -19.04 -4.78
C PRO A 255 -9.07 -19.83 -3.48
N ILE A 256 -10.29 -20.25 -3.15
CA ILE A 256 -10.68 -20.81 -1.84
C ILE A 256 -9.77 -21.96 -1.38
N ASN A 257 -9.21 -22.73 -2.32
CA ASN A 257 -8.36 -23.90 -2.05
C ASN A 257 -6.85 -23.60 -2.07
N ASN A 258 -6.45 -22.35 -2.27
CA ASN A 258 -5.03 -21.99 -2.37
C ASN A 258 -4.44 -21.64 -1.01
N ASN A 259 -3.24 -22.13 -0.72
CA ASN A 259 -2.49 -21.80 0.49
C ASN A 259 -1.13 -21.19 0.06
N PRO A 260 -0.89 -19.89 0.25
CA PRO A 260 -1.57 -18.94 1.14
C PRO A 260 -2.93 -18.40 0.63
N ARG A 261 -3.79 -17.97 1.58
CA ARG A 261 -5.12 -17.37 1.32
C ARG A 261 -5.07 -16.02 0.57
N PHE A 262 -3.89 -15.42 0.46
CA PHE A 262 -3.67 -14.16 -0.23
C PHE A 262 -2.55 -14.32 -1.24
N LEU A 263 -2.78 -13.82 -2.45
CA LEU A 263 -1.77 -13.67 -3.48
C LEU A 263 -1.17 -12.27 -3.36
N HIS A 264 0.14 -12.17 -3.62
CA HIS A 264 0.85 -10.91 -3.63
C HIS A 264 1.28 -10.59 -5.06
N ALA A 265 1.08 -9.34 -5.49
CA ALA A 265 1.54 -8.87 -6.79
C ALA A 265 2.07 -7.45 -6.71
N TRP A 266 3.04 -7.14 -7.56
CA TRP A 266 3.54 -5.79 -7.76
C TRP A 266 2.82 -5.14 -8.92
N VAL A 267 2.21 -3.97 -8.69
CA VAL A 267 1.57 -3.21 -9.78
C VAL A 267 2.65 -2.59 -10.65
N MET A 268 2.71 -3.01 -11.91
CA MET A 268 3.68 -2.53 -12.89
C MET A 268 3.11 -1.35 -13.67
N LYS A 269 1.94 -1.54 -14.30
CA LYS A 269 1.26 -0.55 -15.13
C LYS A 269 -0.24 -0.75 -15.07
N MET A 270 -0.99 0.23 -15.57
CA MET A 270 -2.44 0.15 -15.71
C MET A 270 -2.87 0.77 -17.03
N PHE A 271 -3.95 0.26 -17.59
CA PHE A 271 -4.48 0.73 -18.86
C PHE A 271 -5.97 0.45 -18.95
N HIS A 272 -6.63 1.12 -19.88
CA HIS A 272 -7.97 0.73 -20.31
C HIS A 272 -7.98 0.43 -21.80
N MET A 273 -8.98 -0.34 -22.22
CA MET A 273 -9.19 -0.70 -23.61
C MET A 273 -10.68 -0.73 -23.94
N GLU A 274 -10.98 -0.44 -25.20
CA GLU A 274 -12.31 -0.62 -25.74
C GLU A 274 -12.39 -1.99 -26.41
N VAL A 275 -13.39 -2.78 -26.05
CA VAL A 275 -13.54 -4.17 -26.48
C VAL A 275 -14.92 -4.36 -27.06
N TYR A 276 -14.99 -5.06 -28.19
CA TYR A 276 -16.24 -5.50 -28.81
C TYR A 276 -16.48 -6.97 -28.48
N LYS A 277 -17.66 -7.24 -27.92
CA LYS A 277 -18.20 -8.57 -27.69
C LYS A 277 -19.15 -8.94 -28.83
N LYS A 278 -18.80 -9.98 -29.60
CA LYS A 278 -19.64 -10.52 -30.67
C LYS A 278 -20.58 -11.58 -30.12
N LYS A 279 -21.78 -11.71 -30.69
CA LYS A 279 -22.76 -12.77 -30.33
C LYS A 279 -22.37 -14.16 -30.85
N LYS A 280 -21.55 -14.24 -31.90
CA LYS A 280 -21.05 -15.48 -32.50
C LYS A 280 -19.60 -15.28 -32.96
N ALA A 281 -18.84 -16.37 -33.03
CA ALA A 281 -17.51 -16.38 -33.66
C ALA A 281 -17.64 -16.11 -35.17
N GLY A 282 -16.65 -15.43 -35.75
CA GLY A 282 -16.58 -15.08 -37.18
C GLY A 282 -16.62 -13.57 -37.46
N LEU A 283 -16.73 -13.25 -38.76
CA LEU A 283 -16.95 -11.87 -39.24
C LEU A 283 -18.40 -11.47 -38.92
N VAL A 284 -18.56 -10.51 -38.01
CA VAL A 284 -19.86 -10.02 -37.56
C VAL A 284 -19.94 -8.53 -37.84
N THR A 285 -21.08 -8.06 -38.35
CA THR A 285 -21.36 -6.64 -38.56
C THR A 285 -21.33 -5.88 -37.24
N MET A 286 -20.81 -4.64 -37.22
CA MET A 286 -20.71 -3.79 -36.01
C MET A 286 -22.06 -3.58 -35.29
N LYS A 287 -23.19 -3.83 -35.96
CA LYS A 287 -24.55 -3.77 -35.39
C LYS A 287 -24.84 -4.90 -34.39
N ASP A 288 -24.11 -6.01 -34.46
CA ASP A 288 -24.31 -7.20 -33.62
C ASP A 288 -23.19 -7.37 -32.56
N ALA A 289 -22.42 -6.30 -32.34
CA ALA A 289 -21.31 -6.27 -31.39
C ALA A 289 -21.57 -5.24 -30.27
N GLU A 290 -21.44 -5.68 -29.02
CA GLU A 290 -21.57 -4.81 -27.85
C GLU A 290 -20.21 -4.21 -27.50
N LYS A 291 -20.16 -2.89 -27.32
CA LYS A 291 -18.92 -2.16 -26.99
C LYS A 291 -18.79 -1.98 -25.48
N HIS A 292 -17.68 -2.43 -24.91
CA HIS A 292 -17.35 -2.27 -23.50
C HIS A 292 -16.04 -1.51 -23.32
N SER A 293 -15.95 -0.71 -22.26
CA SER A 293 -14.69 -0.10 -21.80
C SER A 293 -14.21 -0.85 -20.56
N LEU A 294 -13.06 -1.51 -20.66
CA LEU A 294 -12.52 -2.33 -19.59
C LEU A 294 -11.22 -1.74 -19.06
N TYR A 295 -11.13 -1.65 -17.72
CA TYR A 295 -9.99 -1.14 -16.99
C TYR A 295 -9.18 -2.29 -16.40
N MET A 296 -7.87 -2.26 -16.60
CA MET A 296 -6.96 -3.35 -16.30
C MET A 296 -5.77 -2.85 -15.49
N VAL A 297 -5.40 -3.62 -14.47
CA VAL A 297 -4.18 -3.43 -13.71
C VAL A 297 -3.25 -4.57 -14.07
N TRP A 298 -2.05 -4.24 -14.55
CA TRP A 298 -1.03 -5.22 -14.88
C TRP A 298 -0.01 -5.27 -13.75
N GLY A 299 0.17 -6.47 -13.19
CA GLY A 299 1.14 -6.72 -12.15
C GLY A 299 1.95 -7.98 -12.35
N LYS A 300 3.08 -8.05 -11.66
CA LYS A 300 3.94 -9.22 -11.59
C LYS A 300 3.65 -9.97 -10.29
N GLY A 301 3.34 -11.25 -10.39
CA GLY A 301 3.14 -12.09 -9.21
C GLY A 301 4.43 -12.21 -8.40
N GLY A 302 4.36 -11.97 -7.10
CA GLY A 302 5.46 -12.21 -6.20
C GLY A 302 5.59 -13.70 -5.93
N THR A 303 6.55 -14.37 -6.57
CA THR A 303 7.04 -15.66 -6.10
C THR A 303 7.86 -15.40 -4.84
N LYS A 304 7.42 -15.92 -3.70
CA LYS A 304 8.33 -16.10 -2.56
C LYS A 304 9.44 -17.06 -2.93
#